data_AF-A0A554P8T7-F1
#
_entry.id   AF-A0A554P8T7-F1
#
_cell.length_a   1.000
_cell.length_b   1.000
_cell.length_c   1.000
_cell.angle_alpha   90.00
_cell.angle_beta   90.00
_cell.angle_gamma   90.00
#
_symmetry.space_group_name_H-M   'P 1'
#
loop_
_entity.id
_entity.type
_entity.pdbx_description
1 polymer ?
#
loop_
_entity_poly.entity_id
_entity_poly.type
_entity_poly.pdbx_seq_one_letter_code
_entity_poly.pdbx_strand_id
1 'polypeptide(L)'
;MKTFTPEQLSEILGKHKLWLDDGEGGERADLRGANLGDADLRGANLRGANLRGANLGDADLRGAYLGEVRNLNGATGNRREIKAIQCDLWPVTYTAERMQIGCQFHALAEWWAFTDEEIADMDSQALAWWKVWKPLLQQIIETSPAEPGGEPKQEPAEPENAA
;
A
#
# COMPACT_ATOMS: atom_id res chain seq x y z
N MET A 1 10.38 1.27 16.44
CA MET A 1 9.62 0.49 15.44
C MET A 1 9.46 -0.93 15.95
N LYS A 2 8.32 -1.58 15.67
CA LYS A 2 8.03 -2.95 16.13
C LYS A 2 8.75 -3.94 15.22
N THR A 3 9.69 -4.72 15.73
CA THR A 3 10.37 -5.78 14.96
C THR A 3 9.62 -7.11 15.09
N PHE A 4 9.67 -7.91 14.03
CA PHE A 4 9.14 -9.28 14.00
C PHE A 4 10.26 -10.23 13.60
N THR A 5 10.31 -11.41 14.22
CA THR A 5 11.12 -12.51 13.65
C THR A 5 10.45 -13.04 12.37
N PRO A 6 11.17 -13.76 11.50
CA PRO A 6 10.58 -14.39 10.32
C PRO A 6 9.37 -15.27 10.66
N GLU A 7 9.42 -15.99 11.77
CA GLU A 7 8.34 -16.87 12.24
C GLU A 7 7.10 -16.06 12.66
N GLN A 8 7.30 -14.97 13.40
CA GLN A 8 6.20 -14.08 13.81
C GLN A 8 5.56 -13.40 12.59
N LEU A 9 6.37 -12.96 11.63
CA LEU A 9 5.87 -12.38 10.39
C LEU A 9 5.08 -13.41 9.58
N SER A 10 5.59 -14.64 9.48
CA SER A 10 4.90 -15.76 8.83
C SER A 10 3.57 -16.09 9.51
N GLU A 11 3.51 -16.08 10.85
CA GLU A 11 2.27 -16.28 11.60
C GLU A 11 1.22 -15.19 11.28
N ILE A 12 1.64 -13.92 11.23
CA ILE A 12 0.76 -12.80 10.87
C ILE A 12 0.22 -12.98 9.44
N LEU A 13 1.09 -13.33 8.49
CA LEU A 13 0.68 -13.56 7.10
C LEU A 13 -0.21 -14.82 6.97
N GLY A 14 0.01 -15.84 7.79
CA GLY A 14 -0.83 -17.03 7.87
C GLY A 14 -2.24 -16.72 8.36
N LYS A 15 -2.38 -15.98 9.47
CA LYS A 15 -3.68 -15.50 9.96
C LYS A 15 -4.35 -14.56 8.97
N HIS A 16 -3.55 -13.75 8.28
CA HIS A 16 -4.05 -12.87 7.25
C HIS A 16 -4.62 -13.63 6.06
N LYS A 17 -3.96 -14.72 5.65
CA LYS A 17 -4.48 -15.62 4.63
C LYS A 17 -5.81 -16.23 5.05
N LEU A 18 -5.92 -16.80 6.25
CA LEU A 18 -7.19 -17.33 6.76
C LEU A 18 -8.31 -16.27 6.76
N TRP A 19 -7.95 -15.01 7.07
CA TRP A 19 -8.92 -13.90 7.00
C TRP A 19 -9.40 -13.60 5.57
N LEU A 20 -8.54 -13.81 4.58
CA LEU A 20 -8.86 -13.57 3.18
C LEU A 20 -9.76 -14.66 2.59
N ASP A 21 -9.63 -15.89 3.09
CA ASP A 21 -10.28 -17.09 2.57
C ASP A 21 -11.76 -17.11 3.02
N ASP A 22 -12.05 -17.37 4.30
CA ASP A 22 -13.42 -17.43 4.85
C ASP A 22 -13.62 -16.60 6.14
N GLY A 23 -12.54 -16.06 6.70
CA GLY A 23 -12.57 -15.26 7.92
C GLY A 23 -12.54 -16.07 9.22
N GLU A 24 -12.60 -17.40 9.19
CA GLU A 24 -12.62 -18.21 10.41
C GLU A 24 -11.20 -18.33 11.01
N GLY A 25 -11.01 -17.82 12.22
CA GLY A 25 -9.72 -17.86 12.92
C GLY A 25 -8.62 -16.97 12.31
N GLY A 26 -8.94 -16.20 11.28
CA GLY A 26 -8.05 -15.26 10.62
C GLY A 26 -8.14 -13.84 11.14
N GLU A 27 -7.05 -13.08 10.97
CA GLU A 27 -7.01 -11.65 11.29
C GLU A 27 -6.29 -10.88 10.19
N ARG A 28 -6.78 -9.66 9.88
CA ARG A 28 -6.07 -8.76 8.97
C ARG A 28 -4.65 -8.49 9.46
N ALA A 29 -3.68 -8.49 8.54
CA ALA A 29 -2.31 -8.13 8.86
C ALA A 29 -2.21 -6.68 9.39
N ASP A 30 -1.91 -6.55 10.68
CA ASP A 30 -1.57 -5.28 11.31
C ASP A 30 -0.05 -5.13 11.43
N LEU A 31 0.52 -4.42 10.46
CA LEU A 31 1.95 -4.17 10.32
C LEU A 31 2.29 -2.71 10.62
N ARG A 32 1.46 -2.03 11.42
CA ARG A 32 1.68 -0.64 11.81
C ARG A 32 3.00 -0.46 12.54
N GLY A 33 3.83 0.47 12.07
CA GLY A 33 5.12 0.79 12.68
C GLY A 33 6.12 -0.36 12.66
N ALA A 34 5.86 -1.39 11.86
CA ALA A 34 6.69 -2.58 11.74
C ALA A 34 8.04 -2.23 11.12
N ASN A 35 9.13 -2.84 11.59
CA ASN A 35 10.37 -2.89 10.84
C ASN A 35 10.35 -4.16 9.99
N LEU A 36 10.06 -3.99 8.70
CA LEU A 36 10.04 -5.04 7.68
C LEU A 36 11.26 -4.91 6.74
N GLY A 37 12.31 -4.21 7.19
CA GLY A 37 13.54 -4.10 6.41
C GLY A 37 14.12 -5.49 6.13
N ASP A 38 14.55 -5.71 4.89
CA ASP A 38 15.05 -7.00 4.39
C ASP A 38 14.07 -8.19 4.47
N ALA A 39 12.78 -7.94 4.78
CA ALA A 39 11.80 -9.01 4.90
C ALA A 39 11.45 -9.63 3.54
N ASP A 40 11.30 -10.96 3.52
CA ASP A 40 10.76 -11.68 2.37
C ASP A 40 9.23 -11.66 2.43
N LEU A 41 8.62 -10.85 1.57
CA LEU A 41 7.17 -10.72 1.41
C LEU A 41 6.73 -11.13 -0.01
N ARG A 42 7.56 -11.91 -0.72
CA ARG A 42 7.28 -12.33 -2.08
C ARG A 42 5.96 -13.09 -2.15
N GLY A 43 5.09 -12.69 -3.09
CA GLY A 43 3.81 -13.36 -3.29
C GLY A 43 2.79 -13.17 -2.14
N ALA A 44 3.09 -12.37 -1.12
CA ALA A 44 2.19 -12.14 0.00
C ALA A 44 0.93 -11.41 -0.49
N ASN A 45 -0.25 -11.87 -0.10
CA ASN A 45 -1.47 -11.12 -0.31
C ASN A 45 -1.61 -10.11 0.84
N LEU A 46 -1.45 -8.81 0.56
CA LEU A 46 -1.55 -7.73 1.55
C LEU A 46 -2.87 -6.94 1.43
N ARG A 47 -3.89 -7.53 0.81
CA ARG A 47 -5.24 -6.96 0.71
C ARG A 47 -5.77 -6.61 2.10
N GLY A 48 -6.11 -5.34 2.32
CA GLY A 48 -6.64 -4.86 3.60
C GLY A 48 -5.62 -4.75 4.74
N ALA A 49 -4.34 -5.05 4.48
CA ALA A 49 -3.27 -4.89 5.47
C ALA A 49 -3.04 -3.42 5.83
N ASN A 50 -2.61 -3.17 7.07
CA ASN A 50 -2.28 -1.83 7.56
C ASN A 50 -0.76 -1.68 7.69
N LEU A 51 -0.15 -0.90 6.80
CA LEU A 51 1.30 -0.65 6.74
C LEU A 51 1.68 0.74 7.26
N ARG A 52 0.78 1.44 7.96
CA ARG A 52 1.05 2.79 8.48
C ARG A 52 2.36 2.81 9.27
N GLY A 53 3.31 3.66 8.85
CA GLY A 53 4.61 3.83 9.51
C GLY A 53 5.55 2.64 9.40
N ALA A 54 5.25 1.65 8.56
CA ALA A 54 6.14 0.49 8.39
C ALA A 54 7.42 0.88 7.65
N ASN A 55 8.56 0.38 8.12
CA ASN A 55 9.80 0.43 7.37
C ASN A 55 9.84 -0.74 6.40
N LEU A 56 9.83 -0.47 5.10
CA LEU A 56 9.90 -1.49 4.02
C LEU A 56 11.23 -1.43 3.27
N GLY A 57 12.23 -0.71 3.79
CA GLY A 57 13.53 -0.57 3.14
C GLY A 57 14.14 -1.92 2.79
N ASP A 58 14.44 -2.13 1.51
CA ASP A 58 15.03 -3.36 0.98
C ASP A 58 14.18 -4.64 1.18
N ALA A 59 12.91 -4.53 1.58
CA ALA A 59 11.97 -5.64 1.60
C ALA A 59 11.68 -6.18 0.20
N ASP A 60 11.60 -7.50 0.06
CA ASP A 60 11.29 -8.17 -1.20
C ASP A 60 9.78 -8.35 -1.36
N LEU A 61 9.15 -7.44 -2.11
CA LEU A 61 7.70 -7.44 -2.38
C LEU A 61 7.36 -8.02 -3.76
N ARG A 62 8.29 -8.71 -4.43
CA ARG A 62 8.05 -9.24 -5.77
C ARG A 62 6.83 -10.17 -5.79
N GLY A 63 5.84 -9.82 -6.60
CA GLY A 63 4.58 -10.56 -6.71
C GLY A 63 3.65 -10.44 -5.50
N ALA A 64 3.92 -9.56 -4.53
CA ALA A 64 2.98 -9.28 -3.44
C ALA A 64 1.76 -8.51 -3.95
N TYR A 65 0.55 -8.87 -3.54
CA TYR A 65 -0.67 -8.16 -3.92
C TYR A 65 -0.85 -6.91 -3.05
N LEU A 66 -0.78 -5.73 -3.66
CA LEU A 66 -0.79 -4.42 -2.98
C LEU A 66 -1.99 -3.54 -3.34
N GLY A 67 -2.79 -3.90 -4.35
CA GLY A 67 -3.84 -3.05 -4.92
C GLY A 67 -4.90 -2.60 -3.91
N GLU A 68 -5.10 -3.39 -2.86
CA GLU A 68 -6.07 -3.14 -1.80
C GLU A 68 -5.45 -2.99 -0.40
N VAL A 69 -4.15 -2.67 -0.30
CA VAL A 69 -3.59 -2.22 1.00
C VAL A 69 -4.47 -1.09 1.55
N ARG A 70 -4.68 -1.06 2.86
CA ARG A 70 -5.61 -0.11 3.50
C ARG A 70 -4.95 1.22 3.89
N ASN A 71 -3.66 1.19 4.22
CA ASN A 71 -2.99 2.37 4.76
C ASN A 71 -1.48 2.27 4.57
N LEU A 72 -0.91 3.26 3.90
CA LEU A 72 0.52 3.44 3.65
C LEU A 72 1.09 4.68 4.34
N ASN A 73 0.30 5.39 5.16
CA ASN A 73 0.71 6.65 5.77
C ASN A 73 2.05 6.50 6.50
N GLY A 74 3.07 7.25 6.06
CA GLY A 74 4.38 7.27 6.69
C GLY A 74 5.21 6.00 6.53
N ALA A 75 4.81 5.08 5.63
CA ALA A 75 5.67 3.95 5.27
C ALA A 75 6.84 4.42 4.37
N THR A 76 8.03 3.87 4.57
CA THR A 76 9.26 4.30 3.89
C THR A 76 9.45 3.71 2.48
N GLY A 77 8.66 2.68 2.12
CA GLY A 77 8.73 1.98 0.84
C GLY A 77 9.99 1.12 0.66
N ASN A 78 10.00 0.29 -0.39
CA ASN A 78 11.11 -0.60 -0.76
C ASN A 78 11.81 -0.20 -2.06
N ARG A 79 11.52 0.99 -2.58
CA ARG A 79 12.08 1.57 -3.83
C ARG A 79 11.67 0.84 -5.12
N ARG A 80 10.76 -0.14 -5.05
CA ARG A 80 10.27 -0.89 -6.22
C ARG A 80 8.75 -0.85 -6.29
N GLU A 81 8.06 -1.67 -5.53
CA GLU A 81 6.59 -1.79 -5.53
C GLU A 81 5.92 -0.75 -4.63
N ILE A 82 6.56 -0.37 -3.51
CA ILE A 82 6.13 0.75 -2.67
C ILE A 82 7.23 1.81 -2.66
N LYS A 83 6.87 3.03 -3.01
CA LYS A 83 7.79 4.17 -3.05
C LYS A 83 7.27 5.29 -2.18
N ALA A 84 8.19 6.02 -1.56
CA ALA A 84 7.91 7.20 -0.77
C ALA A 84 8.63 8.42 -1.38
N ILE A 85 7.94 9.55 -1.43
CA ILE A 85 8.48 10.85 -1.85
C ILE A 85 8.44 11.75 -0.63
N GLN A 86 9.59 12.33 -0.32
CA GLN A 86 9.68 13.34 0.72
C GLN A 86 9.17 14.67 0.19
N CYS A 87 8.09 15.15 0.80
CA CYS A 87 7.54 16.47 0.55
C CYS A 87 7.58 17.30 1.86
N ASP A 88 7.30 18.58 1.74
CA ASP A 88 7.36 19.57 2.81
C ASP A 88 6.21 19.46 3.83
N LEU A 89 4.97 19.28 3.38
CA LEU A 89 3.79 19.25 4.25
C LEU A 89 3.24 17.84 4.46
N TRP A 90 2.99 17.11 3.37
CA TRP A 90 2.40 15.78 3.43
C TRP A 90 3.31 14.76 2.78
N PRO A 91 3.77 13.73 3.52
CA PRO A 91 4.52 12.65 2.91
C PRO A 91 3.64 11.93 1.88
N VAL A 92 4.26 11.57 0.76
CA VAL A 92 3.60 10.82 -0.31
C VAL A 92 4.16 9.41 -0.32
N THR A 93 3.28 8.42 -0.24
CA THR A 93 3.64 7.01 -0.39
C THR A 93 2.71 6.38 -1.43
N TYR A 94 3.25 5.65 -2.39
CA TYR A 94 2.48 5.13 -3.51
C TYR A 94 2.92 3.73 -3.95
N THR A 95 1.97 3.03 -4.56
CA THR A 95 2.16 1.79 -5.34
C THR A 95 1.89 2.10 -6.82
N ALA A 96 1.97 1.09 -7.69
CA ALA A 96 1.59 1.26 -9.10
C ALA A 96 0.12 1.66 -9.31
N GLU A 97 -0.75 1.45 -8.31
CA GLU A 97 -2.20 1.63 -8.44
C GLU A 97 -2.76 2.73 -7.53
N ARG A 98 -2.13 2.98 -6.39
CA ARG A 98 -2.66 3.86 -5.34
C ARG A 98 -1.61 4.82 -4.81
N MET A 99 -2.07 5.98 -4.36
CA MET A 99 -1.21 6.98 -3.75
C MET A 99 -1.86 7.53 -2.48
N GLN A 100 -1.04 7.63 -1.45
CA GLN A 100 -1.39 8.22 -0.17
C GLN A 100 -0.67 9.55 0.00
N ILE A 101 -1.43 10.61 0.27
CA ILE A 101 -0.93 11.95 0.58
C ILE A 101 -1.52 12.34 1.94
N GLY A 102 -0.69 12.32 2.98
CA GLY A 102 -1.15 12.52 4.35
C GLY A 102 -2.24 11.50 4.74
N CYS A 103 -3.43 11.98 5.11
CA CYS A 103 -4.57 11.14 5.50
C CYS A 103 -5.43 10.67 4.32
N GLN A 104 -5.25 11.24 3.12
CA GLN A 104 -6.02 10.91 1.93
C GLN A 104 -5.37 9.77 1.16
N PHE A 105 -6.17 8.82 0.70
CA PHE A 105 -5.68 7.61 0.04
C PHE A 105 -6.66 7.17 -1.05
N HIS A 106 -6.21 7.30 -2.30
CA HIS A 106 -7.02 7.14 -3.50
C HIS A 106 -6.22 6.41 -4.58
N ALA A 107 -6.89 5.96 -5.64
CA ALA A 107 -6.18 5.46 -6.81
C ALA A 107 -5.34 6.56 -7.46
N LEU A 108 -4.24 6.19 -8.11
CA LEU A 108 -3.39 7.14 -8.83
C LEU A 108 -4.17 7.91 -9.90
N ALA A 109 -5.03 7.22 -10.65
CA ALA A 109 -5.87 7.85 -11.68
C ALA A 109 -6.85 8.88 -11.09
N GLU A 110 -7.43 8.59 -9.92
CA GLU A 110 -8.35 9.50 -9.24
C GLU A 110 -7.63 10.78 -8.79
N TRP A 111 -6.43 10.64 -8.21
CA TRP A 111 -5.61 11.79 -7.83
C TRP A 111 -5.41 12.77 -8.98
N TRP A 112 -5.13 12.26 -10.18
CA TRP A 112 -4.90 13.10 -11.35
C TRP A 112 -6.18 13.75 -11.88
N ALA A 113 -7.33 13.10 -11.66
CA ALA A 113 -8.64 13.55 -12.09
C ALA A 113 -9.31 14.55 -11.13
N PHE A 114 -8.89 14.63 -9.86
CA PHE A 114 -9.49 15.56 -8.90
C PHE A 114 -9.44 17.00 -9.39
N THR A 115 -10.57 17.67 -9.22
CA THR A 115 -10.77 19.09 -9.43
C THR A 115 -10.13 19.92 -8.31
N ASP A 116 -9.91 21.21 -8.58
CA ASP A 116 -9.40 22.14 -7.57
C ASP A 116 -10.32 22.22 -6.33
N GLU A 117 -11.64 22.10 -6.53
CA GLU A 117 -12.65 22.12 -5.46
C GLU A 117 -12.55 20.88 -4.57
N GLU A 118 -12.52 19.69 -5.16
CA GLU A 118 -12.36 18.42 -4.41
C GLU A 118 -11.06 18.39 -3.60
N ILE A 119 -9.97 18.92 -4.15
CA ILE A 119 -8.71 19.04 -3.41
C ILE A 119 -8.81 20.07 -2.28
N ALA A 120 -9.46 21.22 -2.52
CA ALA A 120 -9.63 22.25 -1.50
C ALA A 120 -10.47 21.77 -0.30
N ASP A 121 -11.42 20.87 -0.53
CA ASP A 121 -12.24 20.27 0.52
C ASP A 121 -11.46 19.31 1.43
N MET A 122 -10.32 18.78 0.99
CA MET A 122 -9.52 17.82 1.77
C MET A 122 -8.80 18.47 2.95
N ASP A 123 -8.25 19.67 2.77
CA ASP A 123 -7.58 20.47 3.79
C ASP A 123 -7.46 21.92 3.32
N SER A 124 -7.53 22.87 4.24
CA SER A 124 -7.36 24.31 4.00
C SER A 124 -6.10 24.69 3.20
N GLN A 125 -5.02 23.91 3.28
CA GLN A 125 -3.76 24.14 2.57
C GLN A 125 -3.59 23.23 1.33
N ALA A 126 -4.48 22.25 1.13
CA ALA A 126 -4.31 21.20 0.13
C ALA A 126 -4.19 21.75 -1.29
N LEU A 127 -5.07 22.68 -1.68
CA LEU A 127 -5.07 23.21 -3.04
C LEU A 127 -3.77 23.95 -3.39
N ALA A 128 -3.28 24.80 -2.49
CA ALA A 128 -2.06 25.57 -2.72
C ALA A 128 -0.84 24.64 -2.87
N TRP A 129 -0.73 23.64 -2.00
CA TRP A 129 0.31 22.62 -2.06
C TRP A 129 0.20 21.76 -3.33
N TRP A 130 -1.01 21.32 -3.68
CA TRP A 130 -1.27 20.46 -4.83
C TRP A 130 -0.89 21.14 -6.14
N LYS A 131 -1.15 22.45 -6.28
CA LYS A 131 -0.74 23.20 -7.48
C LYS A 131 0.78 23.23 -7.68
N VAL A 132 1.56 23.18 -6.59
CA VAL A 132 3.02 23.10 -6.65
C VAL A 132 3.48 21.67 -6.91
N TRP A 133 2.91 20.71 -6.17
CA TRP A 133 3.41 19.34 -6.15
C TRP A 133 2.85 18.43 -7.24
N LYS A 134 1.61 18.61 -7.69
CA LYS A 134 1.00 17.78 -8.76
C LYS A 134 1.92 17.58 -9.96
N PRO A 135 2.45 18.64 -10.63
CA PRO A 135 3.34 18.44 -11.77
C PRO A 135 4.65 17.73 -11.40
N LEU A 136 5.20 17.98 -10.20
CA LEU A 136 6.40 17.30 -9.71
C LEU A 136 6.16 15.82 -9.43
N LEU A 137 5.03 15.49 -8.78
CA LEU A 137 4.63 14.12 -8.49
C LEU A 137 4.39 13.34 -9.77
N GLN A 138 3.70 13.93 -10.76
CA GLN A 138 3.53 13.34 -12.08
C GLN A 138 4.89 13.04 -12.73
N GLN A 139 5.78 14.03 -12.80
CA GLN A 139 7.11 13.84 -13.39
C GLN A 139 7.93 12.75 -12.65
N ILE A 140 7.92 12.74 -11.31
CA ILE A 140 8.65 11.76 -10.49
C ILE A 140 8.12 10.35 -10.74
N ILE A 141 6.79 10.18 -10.73
CA ILE A 141 6.14 8.88 -10.91
C ILE A 141 6.30 8.39 -12.36
N GLU A 142 6.26 9.28 -13.36
CA GLU A 142 6.54 8.92 -14.74
C GLU A 142 8.01 8.50 -14.95
N THR A 143 8.95 9.19 -14.30
CA THR A 143 10.39 8.89 -14.42
C THR A 143 10.79 7.65 -13.63
N SER A 144 10.09 7.35 -12.53
CA SER A 144 10.38 6.21 -11.66
C SER A 144 9.07 5.56 -11.19
N PRO A 145 8.33 4.89 -12.07
CA PRO A 145 7.06 4.28 -11.70
C PRO A 145 7.28 3.19 -10.66
N ALA A 146 6.30 3.01 -9.76
CA ALA A 146 6.29 1.85 -8.90
C ALA A 146 6.00 0.60 -9.76
N GLU A 147 6.69 -0.49 -9.46
CA GLU A 147 6.42 -1.77 -10.13
C GLU A 147 5.05 -2.30 -9.68
N PRO A 148 4.27 -2.91 -10.59
CA PRO A 148 3.02 -3.55 -10.22
C PRO A 148 3.28 -4.68 -9.22
N GLY A 149 2.36 -4.84 -8.28
CA GLY A 149 2.35 -6.00 -7.40
C GLY A 149 2.00 -7.29 -8.15
N GLY A 150 1.86 -8.38 -7.41
CA GLY A 150 1.18 -9.57 -7.92
C GLY A 150 -0.30 -9.29 -8.15
N GLU A 151 -0.94 -10.15 -8.93
CA GLU A 151 -2.39 -10.15 -9.12
C GLU A 151 -3.11 -10.77 -7.92
N PRO A 152 -4.39 -10.41 -7.68
CA PRO A 152 -5.18 -11.15 -6.70
C PRO A 152 -5.29 -12.59 -7.22
N LYS A 153 -4.85 -13.57 -6.43
CA LYS A 153 -5.06 -14.97 -6.80
C LYS A 153 -6.57 -15.20 -6.86
N GLN A 154 -7.10 -15.48 -8.05
CA GLN A 154 -8.43 -16.07 -8.18
C GLN A 154 -8.36 -17.44 -7.50
N GLU A 155 -9.09 -17.62 -6.40
CA GLU A 155 -9.34 -18.95 -5.91
C GLU A 155 -10.28 -19.66 -6.89
N PRO A 156 -10.08 -20.96 -7.15
CA PRO A 156 -10.98 -21.71 -8.02
C PRO A 156 -12.40 -21.59 -7.45
N ALA A 157 -13.36 -21.26 -8.32
CA ALA A 157 -14.78 -21.36 -8.00
C ALA A 157 -15.04 -22.73 -7.37
N GLU A 158 -15.70 -22.75 -6.21
CA GLU A 158 -16.22 -23.99 -5.63
C GLU A 158 -16.93 -24.78 -6.73
N PRO A 159 -16.72 -26.11 -6.84
CA PRO A 159 -17.47 -26.89 -7.80
C PRO A 159 -18.95 -26.70 -7.45
N GLU A 160 -19.71 -26.08 -8.38
CA GLU A 160 -21.16 -26.04 -8.30
C GLU A 160 -21.63 -27.47 -8.02
N ASN A 161 -22.26 -27.64 -6.86
CA ASN A 161 -22.75 -28.93 -6.38
C ASN A 161 -23.47 -29.66 -7.53
N ALA A 162 -22.89 -30.76 -7.98
CA ALA A 162 -23.59 -31.75 -8.75
C ALA A 162 -24.66 -32.37 -7.84
N ALA A 163 -25.91 -31.98 -8.06
CA ALA A 163 -27.11 -32.65 -7.56
C ALA A 163 -28.11 -32.78 -8.71
#